data_AF-A0AAU4K779-F1
#
_entry.id   AF-A0AAU4K779-F1
#
_cell.length_a   1.000
_cell.length_b   1.000
_cell.length_c   1.000
_cell.angle_alpha   90.00
_cell.angle_beta   90.00
_cell.angle_gamma   90.00
#
_symmetry.space_group_name_H-M   'P 1'
#
loop_
_entity.id
_entity.type
_entity.pdbx_description
1 polymer ?
#
loop_
_entity_poly.entity_id
_entity_poly.type
_entity_poly.pdbx_seq_one_letter_code
_entity_poly.pdbx_strand_id
1 'polypeptide(L)'
;MVITLLTRAGCPACARALEELQPVSVEYDTALEIVDVDAAAAHDPALRAEFGDRLPVVLLDEREHSYGEVDMPRLRADLDAAR
;
A
#
# COMPACT_ATOMS: atom_id res chain seq x y z
N MET A 1 -8.76 -7.38 -8.13
CA MET A 1 -8.16 -6.16 -7.60
C MET A 1 -7.49 -6.49 -6.29
N VAL A 2 -6.28 -5.97 -6.06
CA VAL A 2 -5.47 -6.19 -4.85
C VAL A 2 -4.93 -4.83 -4.40
N ILE A 3 -5.05 -4.55 -3.10
CA ILE A 3 -4.40 -3.42 -2.45
C ILE A 3 -3.06 -3.92 -1.89
N THR A 4 -1.95 -3.32 -2.30
CA THR A 4 -0.63 -3.61 -1.71
C THR A 4 -0.12 -2.40 -0.96
N LEU A 5 0.17 -2.55 0.33
CA LEU A 5 0.84 -1.55 1.14
C LEU A 5 2.34 -1.86 1.23
N LEU A 6 3.16 -1.05 0.57
CA LEU A 6 4.60 -1.05 0.75
C LEU A 6 4.93 -0.31 2.05
N THR A 7 5.71 -0.96 2.91
CA THR A 7 6.03 -0.51 4.27
C THR A 7 7.51 -0.72 4.59
N ARG A 8 7.93 -0.27 5.78
CA ARG A 8 9.19 -0.63 6.41
C ARG A 8 9.03 -0.72 7.93
N ALA A 9 9.89 -1.48 8.58
CA ALA A 9 10.00 -1.51 10.03
C ALA A 9 10.22 -0.10 10.63
N GLY A 10 9.50 0.19 11.72
CA GLY A 10 9.64 1.45 12.46
C GLY A 10 9.04 2.68 11.77
N CYS A 11 8.07 2.50 10.86
CA CYS A 11 7.37 3.57 10.15
C CYS A 11 5.97 3.83 10.74
N PRO A 12 5.76 4.89 11.54
CA PRO A 12 4.44 5.20 12.12
C PRO A 12 3.39 5.56 11.06
N ALA A 13 3.78 6.26 10.00
CA ALA A 13 2.90 6.57 8.88
C ALA A 13 2.40 5.30 8.18
N CYS A 14 3.24 4.28 8.07
CA CYS A 14 2.87 3.01 7.48
C CYS A 14 1.90 2.22 8.37
N ALA A 15 2.07 2.27 9.69
CA ALA A 15 1.11 1.68 10.63
C ALA A 15 -0.26 2.35 10.51
N ARG A 16 -0.29 3.68 10.41
CA ARG A 16 -1.53 4.44 10.18
C ARG A 16 -2.19 4.08 8.85
N ALA A 17 -1.43 4.01 7.76
CA ALA A 17 -1.95 3.60 6.46
C ALA A 17 -2.57 2.19 6.52
N LEU A 18 -1.96 1.26 7.26
CA LEU A 18 -2.53 -0.08 7.48
C LEU A 18 -3.88 -0.02 8.22
N GLU A 19 -3.97 0.75 9.29
CA GLU A 19 -5.22 0.94 10.06
C GLU A 19 -6.34 1.53 9.19
N GLU A 20 -6.00 2.43 8.26
CA GLU A 20 -6.95 3.02 7.31
C GLU A 20 -7.38 2.03 6.21
N LEU A 21 -6.47 1.20 5.70
CA LEU A 21 -6.71 0.26 4.60
C LEU A 21 -7.41 -1.03 5.03
N GLN A 22 -7.16 -1.55 6.24
CA GLN A 22 -7.78 -2.77 6.73
C GLN A 22 -9.32 -2.78 6.64
N PRO A 23 -10.05 -1.79 7.16
CA PRO A 23 -11.51 -1.79 7.06
C PRO A 23 -12.00 -1.68 5.61
N VAL A 24 -11.28 -0.95 4.75
CA VAL A 24 -11.61 -0.84 3.31
C VAL A 24 -11.45 -2.18 2.62
N SER A 25 -10.39 -2.93 2.90
CA SER A 25 -10.16 -4.24 2.29
C SER A 25 -11.32 -5.21 2.57
N VAL A 26 -11.86 -5.18 3.79
CA VAL A 26 -13.02 -5.97 4.20
C VAL A 26 -14.31 -5.48 3.54
N GLU A 27 -14.53 -4.16 3.51
CA GLU A 27 -15.74 -3.56 2.92
C GLU A 27 -15.89 -3.87 1.43
N TYR A 28 -14.77 -3.91 0.71
CA TYR A 28 -14.74 -4.13 -0.73
C TYR A 28 -14.48 -5.59 -1.14
N ASP A 29 -14.28 -6.49 -0.16
CA ASP A 29 -13.91 -7.90 -0.39
C ASP A 29 -12.67 -8.03 -1.29
N THR A 30 -11.65 -7.21 -1.03
CA THR A 30 -10.41 -7.15 -1.79
C THR A 30 -9.23 -7.59 -0.92
N ALA A 31 -8.23 -8.21 -1.54
CA ALA A 31 -7.02 -8.61 -0.82
C ALA A 31 -6.21 -7.38 -0.40
N LEU A 32 -5.66 -7.43 0.82
CA LEU A 32 -4.69 -6.46 1.33
C LEU A 32 -3.37 -7.17 1.60
N GLU A 33 -2.37 -6.85 0.79
CA GLU A 33 -1.00 -7.35 0.93
C GLU A 33 -0.12 -6.30 1.61
N ILE A 34 0.84 -6.75 2.41
CA ILE A 34 1.77 -5.88 3.14
C ILE A 34 3.17 -6.34 2.80
N VAL A 35 3.96 -5.46 2.21
CA VAL A 35 5.33 -5.76 1.74
C VAL A 35 6.31 -4.83 2.43
N ASP A 36 7.15 -5.37 3.30
CA ASP A 36 8.29 -4.62 3.85
C ASP A 36 9.39 -4.55 2.78
N VAL A 37 9.65 -3.36 2.25
CA VAL A 37 10.61 -3.17 1.16
C VAL A 37 12.05 -3.41 1.61
N ASP A 38 12.36 -3.24 2.90
CA ASP A 38 13.69 -3.47 3.46
C ASP A 38 13.97 -4.97 3.56
N ALA A 39 12.95 -5.76 3.93
CA ALA A 39 13.03 -7.22 3.92
C ALA A 39 13.05 -7.78 2.49
N ALA A 40 12.21 -7.25 1.60
CA ALA A 40 12.13 -7.68 0.21
C ALA A 40 13.43 -7.40 -0.58
N ALA A 41 14.19 -6.37 -0.19
CA ALA A 41 15.45 -6.00 -0.82
C ALA A 41 16.52 -7.11 -0.83
N ALA A 42 16.38 -8.14 0.03
CA ALA A 42 17.25 -9.31 0.00
C ALA A 42 17.12 -10.12 -1.30
N HIS A 43 15.97 -10.04 -1.97
CA HIS A 43 15.65 -10.78 -3.20
C HIS A 43 15.34 -9.84 -4.37
N ASP A 44 14.77 -8.67 -4.08
CA ASP A 44 14.49 -7.62 -5.05
C ASP A 44 14.96 -6.25 -4.55
N PRO A 45 16.23 -5.89 -4.80
CA PRO A 45 16.79 -4.61 -4.39
C PRO A 45 16.09 -3.39 -5.01
N ALA A 46 15.36 -3.57 -6.13
CA ALA A 46 14.71 -2.47 -6.83
C ALA A 46 13.57 -1.88 -5.99
N LEU A 47 12.80 -2.69 -5.26
CA LEU A 47 11.71 -2.22 -4.40
C LEU A 47 12.18 -1.18 -3.38
N ARG A 48 13.27 -1.46 -2.67
CA ARG A 48 13.83 -0.50 -1.71
C ARG A 48 14.42 0.72 -2.42
N ALA A 49 15.08 0.54 -3.55
CA ALA A 49 15.67 1.64 -4.31
C ALA A 49 14.61 2.61 -4.87
N GLU A 50 13.45 2.09 -5.29
CA GLU A 50 12.37 2.86 -5.88
C GLU A 50 11.45 3.50 -4.84
N PHE A 51 11.06 2.75 -3.81
CA PHE A 51 10.01 3.16 -2.88
C PHE A 51 10.49 3.53 -1.48
N GLY A 52 11.73 3.19 -1.09
CA GLY A 52 12.21 3.29 0.29
C GLY A 52 12.09 4.68 0.93
N ASP A 53 12.26 5.75 0.14
CA ASP A 53 12.17 7.14 0.60
C ASP A 53 10.75 7.71 0.54
N ARG A 54 9.78 6.94 0.04
CA ARG A 54 8.41 7.38 -0.26
C ARG A 54 7.35 6.69 0.58
N LEU A 55 7.76 5.77 1.46
CA LEU A 55 6.86 4.96 2.26
C LEU A 55 6.01 5.82 3.22
N PRO A 56 4.77 5.39 3.52
CA PRO A 56 4.06 4.26 2.91
C PRO A 56 3.71 4.51 1.45
N VAL A 57 3.71 3.45 0.63
CA VAL A 57 3.21 3.51 -0.75
C VAL A 57 2.09 2.49 -0.90
N VAL A 58 0.97 2.89 -1.50
CA VAL A 58 -0.17 2.02 -1.80
C VAL A 58 -0.16 1.75 -3.29
N LEU A 59 -0.21 0.48 -3.66
CA LEU A 59 -0.44 0.02 -5.02
C LEU A 59 -1.86 -0.55 -5.14
N LEU A 60 -2.50 -0.31 -6.27
CA LEU A 60 -3.72 -0.99 -6.72
C LEU A 60 -3.38 -1.80 -7.96
N ASP A 61 -3.49 -3.13 -7.86
CA ASP A 61 -3.08 -4.05 -8.93
C ASP A 61 -1.70 -3.70 -9.50
N GLU A 62 -0.71 -3.62 -8.61
CA GLU A 62 0.71 -3.30 -8.90
C GLU A 62 0.97 -1.87 -9.40
N ARG A 63 -0.07 -1.05 -9.60
CA ARG A 63 0.08 0.35 -10.01
C ARG A 63 0.07 1.26 -8.81
N GLU A 64 1.04 2.16 -8.73
CA GLU A 64 1.08 3.14 -7.65
C GLU A 64 -0.20 3.98 -7.63
N HIS A 65 -0.87 3.92 -6.48
CA HIS A 65 -2.00 4.74 -6.15
C HIS A 65 -1.53 5.97 -5.38
N SER A 66 -1.01 5.82 -4.16
CA SER A 66 -0.66 6.94 -3.27
C SER A 66 0.65 6.70 -2.54
N TYR A 67 1.30 7.77 -2.08
CA TYR A 67 2.51 7.71 -1.25
C TYR A 67 2.44 8.74 -0.11
N GLY A 68 3.12 8.45 1.02
CA GLY A 68 3.13 9.27 2.23
C GLY A 68 1.84 9.15 3.06
N GLU A 69 0.69 9.42 2.46
CA GLU A 69 -0.64 9.26 3.06
C GLU A 69 -1.59 8.55 2.10
N VAL A 70 -2.60 7.87 2.63
CA VAL A 70 -3.61 7.20 1.81
C VAL A 70 -4.63 8.23 1.34
N ASP A 71 -4.76 8.38 0.02
CA ASP A 71 -5.84 9.17 -0.57
C ASP A 71 -7.15 8.36 -0.54
N MET A 72 -7.78 8.33 0.63
CA MET A 72 -8.99 7.53 0.89
C MET A 72 -10.17 7.85 -0.03
N PRO A 73 -10.48 9.13 -0.35
CA PRO A 73 -11.54 9.44 -1.30
C PRO A 73 -11.27 8.85 -2.69
N ARG A 74 -10.05 8.98 -3.22
CA ARG A 74 -9.71 8.43 -4.52
C ARG A 74 -9.64 6.91 -4.52
N LEU A 75 -9.08 6.31 -3.47
CA LEU A 75 -9.02 4.86 -3.32
C LEU A 75 -10.42 4.26 -3.42
N ARG A 76 -11.39 4.80 -2.69
CA ARG A 76 -12.79 4.33 -2.75
C ARG A 76 -13.40 4.51 -4.13
N ALA A 77 -13.15 5.66 -4.78
CA ALA A 77 -13.65 5.90 -6.13
C ALA A 77 -13.07 4.91 -7.16
N ASP A 78 -11.77 4.61 -7.08
CA ASP A 78 -11.10 3.63 -7.94
C ASP A 78 -11.64 2.21 -7.68
N LEU A 79 -11.86 1.84 -6.41
CA LEU A 79 -12.45 0.55 -6.04
C LEU A 79 -13.90 0.41 -6.50
N ASP A 80 -14.70 1.48 -6.40
CA ASP A 80 -16.09 1.52 -6.88
C ASP A 80 -16.15 1.41 -8.41
N ALA A 81 -15.22 2.03 -9.13
CA ALA A 81 -15.17 1.99 -10.60
C ALA A 81 -14.75 0.61 -11.15
N ALA A 82 -14.09 -0.20 -10.33
CA ALA A 82 -13.60 -1.53 -10.69
C ALA A 82 -14.55 -2.68 -10.26
N ARG A 83 -15.69 -2.36 -9.66
CA ARG A 83 -16.81 -3.30 -9.43
C ARG A 83 -17.65 -3.52 -10.69
#